data_AF-A0A812I3C1-F1
#
_entry.id   AF-A0A812I3C1-F1
#
_cell.length_a   1.000
_cell.length_b   1.000
_cell.length_c   1.000
_cell.angle_alpha   90.00
_cell.angle_beta   90.00
_cell.angle_gamma   90.00
#
_symmetry.space_group_name_H-M   'P 1'
#
loop_
_entity.id
_entity.type
_entity.pdbx_description
1 polymer ?
#
loop_
_entity_poly.entity_id
_entity_poly.type
_entity_poly.pdbx_seq_one_letter_code
_entity_poly.pdbx_strand_id
1 'polypeptide(L)'
;MSINADPYGLPEGGTTTTGQLVLSVAQSGSDQGLKCFDTLVKVVCNALDKPTEPRYSELRRSSAAVDQVDAVPACAMLLRRLGFKDMGDRYRLQTSGVRAAEVARFQCALNDLEHCSDLVVRLAPAIDALGLHWTKPDGSSTFVPGPTYRERLERGAWAGSGRELPSAEDEEDAELQEALRLSMIQS
;
A
#
# COMPACT_ATOMS: atom_id res chain seq x y z
N MET A 1 0.85 16.22 17.83
CA MET A 1 -0.36 16.69 17.12
C MET A 1 -1.24 15.48 16.89
N SER A 2 -2.52 15.50 17.29
CA SER A 2 -3.43 14.38 16.99
C SER A 2 -4.07 14.61 15.63
N ILE A 3 -4.05 13.59 14.76
CA ILE A 3 -4.61 13.67 13.40
C ILE A 3 -5.66 12.58 13.24
N ASN A 4 -6.82 12.95 12.67
CA ASN A 4 -7.84 11.97 12.32
C ASN A 4 -7.40 11.19 11.06
N ALA A 5 -6.96 9.95 11.28
CA ALA A 5 -6.52 9.03 10.24
C ALA A 5 -7.60 8.06 9.74
N ASP A 6 -8.88 8.28 10.12
CA ASP A 6 -10.01 7.49 9.61
C ASP A 6 -10.07 7.58 8.06
N PRO A 7 -9.86 6.46 7.33
CA PRO A 7 -9.86 6.46 5.87
C PRO A 7 -11.25 6.79 5.30
N TYR A 8 -12.31 6.64 6.08
CA TYR A 8 -13.69 6.96 5.71
C TYR A 8 -14.14 8.33 6.22
N GLY A 9 -13.26 9.08 6.88
CA GLY A 9 -13.48 10.48 7.19
C GLY A 9 -13.49 11.33 5.91
N LEU A 10 -14.54 12.12 5.71
CA LEU A 10 -14.59 13.06 4.60
C LEU A 10 -13.58 14.20 4.84
N PRO A 11 -12.69 14.50 3.88
CA PRO A 11 -11.90 15.71 3.96
C PRO A 11 -12.81 16.93 3.79
N GLU A 12 -12.40 18.07 4.34
CA GLU A 12 -13.17 19.32 4.27
C GLU A 12 -13.51 19.68 2.82
N GLY A 13 -14.80 19.86 2.53
CA GLY A 13 -15.31 20.14 1.18
C GLY A 13 -15.24 18.97 0.18
N GLY A 14 -14.87 17.76 0.62
CA GLY A 14 -14.79 16.57 -0.23
C GLY A 14 -16.12 15.82 -0.35
N THR A 15 -16.32 15.16 -1.50
CA THR A 15 -17.50 14.29 -1.77
C THR A 15 -17.17 12.79 -1.72
N THR A 16 -15.91 12.44 -1.50
CA THR A 16 -15.41 11.05 -1.49
C THR A 16 -14.41 10.89 -0.36
N THR A 17 -14.22 9.70 0.17
CA THR A 17 -13.22 9.42 1.21
C THR A 17 -11.98 8.77 0.61
N THR A 18 -10.87 8.78 1.33
CA THR A 18 -9.60 8.20 0.84
C THR A 18 -9.71 6.68 0.80
N GLY A 19 -10.42 6.08 1.76
CA GLY A 19 -10.82 4.67 1.74
C GLY A 19 -11.67 4.30 0.53
N GLN A 20 -12.68 5.13 0.15
CA GLN A 20 -13.49 4.87 -1.04
C GLN A 20 -12.68 4.85 -2.33
N LEU A 21 -11.70 5.74 -2.47
CA LEU A 21 -10.81 5.76 -3.65
C LEU A 21 -9.93 4.51 -3.70
N VAL A 22 -9.34 4.11 -2.57
CA VAL A 22 -8.52 2.90 -2.47
C VAL A 22 -9.35 1.65 -2.76
N LEU A 23 -10.54 1.53 -2.17
CA LEU A 23 -11.46 0.42 -2.44
C LEU A 23 -11.90 0.37 -3.90
N SER A 24 -12.22 1.51 -4.51
CA SER A 24 -12.62 1.58 -5.93
C SER A 24 -11.51 1.06 -6.85
N VAL A 25 -10.25 1.38 -6.55
CA VAL A 25 -9.09 0.88 -7.31
C VAL A 25 -8.92 -0.63 -7.08
N ALA A 26 -9.00 -1.09 -5.83
CA ALA A 26 -8.84 -2.51 -5.49
C ALA A 26 -9.95 -3.38 -6.11
N GLN A 27 -11.21 -2.92 -6.06
CA GLN A 27 -12.37 -3.62 -6.62
C GLN A 27 -12.37 -3.70 -8.14
N SER A 28 -11.59 -2.85 -8.82
CA SER A 28 -11.43 -2.95 -10.29
C SER A 28 -10.75 -4.25 -10.72
N GLY A 29 -10.06 -4.94 -9.81
CA GLY A 29 -9.31 -6.17 -10.10
C GLY A 29 -8.13 -5.97 -11.06
N SER A 30 -7.74 -4.71 -11.32
CA SER A 30 -6.68 -4.40 -12.28
C SER A 30 -5.29 -4.43 -11.63
N ASP A 31 -4.36 -5.16 -12.23
CA ASP A 31 -2.93 -5.08 -11.88
C ASP A 31 -2.38 -3.66 -11.97
N GLN A 32 -2.97 -2.86 -12.87
CA GLN A 32 -2.65 -1.46 -13.05
C GLN A 32 -2.97 -0.63 -11.80
N GLY A 33 -4.06 -0.95 -11.09
CA GLY A 33 -4.43 -0.32 -9.83
C GLY A 33 -3.40 -0.56 -8.72
N LEU A 34 -2.95 -1.81 -8.54
CA LEU A 34 -1.92 -2.15 -7.55
C LEU A 34 -0.59 -1.47 -7.85
N LYS A 35 -0.16 -1.50 -9.11
CA LYS A 35 1.04 -0.77 -9.54
C LYS A 35 0.88 0.75 -9.32
N CYS A 36 -0.35 1.29 -9.40
CA CYS A 36 -0.57 2.72 -9.13
C CYS A 36 -0.36 3.04 -7.64
N PHE A 37 -0.82 2.17 -6.74
CA PHE A 37 -0.54 2.34 -5.31
C PHE A 37 0.96 2.34 -5.01
N ASP A 38 1.73 1.45 -5.64
CA ASP A 38 3.19 1.46 -5.52
C ASP A 38 3.80 2.79 -5.97
N THR A 39 3.35 3.33 -7.11
CA THR A 39 3.77 4.65 -7.60
C THR A 39 3.43 5.76 -6.61
N LEU A 40 2.21 5.77 -6.06
CA LEU A 40 1.79 6.78 -5.07
C LEU A 40 2.63 6.71 -3.80
N VAL A 41 2.90 5.51 -3.28
CA VAL A 41 3.78 5.30 -2.12
C VAL A 41 5.19 5.80 -2.42
N LYS A 42 5.77 5.47 -3.57
CA LYS A 42 7.10 5.96 -3.98
C LYS A 42 7.14 7.49 -4.06
N VAL A 43 6.11 8.10 -4.64
CA VAL A 43 6.01 9.57 -4.74
C VAL A 43 6.03 10.21 -3.36
N VAL A 44 5.21 9.70 -2.42
CA VAL A 44 5.14 10.22 -1.05
C VAL A 44 6.48 10.04 -0.33
N CYS A 45 7.06 8.84 -0.36
CA CYS A 45 8.33 8.57 0.30
C CYS A 45 9.45 9.45 -0.26
N ASN A 46 9.58 9.57 -1.59
CA ASN A 46 10.62 10.40 -2.20
C ASN A 46 10.46 11.89 -1.88
N ALA A 47 9.22 12.40 -1.86
CA ALA A 47 8.94 13.79 -1.53
C ALA A 47 9.31 14.14 -0.08
N LEU A 48 9.17 13.19 0.85
CA LEU A 48 9.51 13.37 2.26
C LEU A 48 10.97 13.09 2.57
N ASP A 49 11.58 12.09 1.92
CA ASP A 49 13.00 11.73 2.08
C ASP A 49 13.92 12.82 1.50
N LYS A 50 13.55 13.40 0.35
CA LYS A 50 14.37 14.37 -0.38
C LYS A 50 13.59 15.63 -0.76
N PRO A 51 13.14 16.43 0.23
CA PRO A 51 12.25 17.56 0.01
C PRO A 51 12.87 18.69 -0.82
N THR A 52 14.20 18.77 -0.88
CA THR A 52 14.94 19.78 -1.63
C THR A 52 15.12 19.42 -3.11
N GLU A 53 14.81 18.17 -3.51
CA GLU A 53 14.98 17.71 -4.89
C GLU A 53 13.74 18.05 -5.75
N PRO A 54 13.85 18.95 -6.74
CA PRO A 54 12.68 19.44 -7.49
C PRO A 54 11.92 18.33 -8.23
N ARG A 55 12.62 17.27 -8.66
CA ARG A 55 12.02 16.13 -9.38
C ARG A 55 10.97 15.35 -8.57
N TYR A 56 10.98 15.45 -7.24
CA TYR A 56 9.97 14.81 -6.39
C TYR A 56 8.83 15.76 -6.01
N SER A 57 9.08 17.07 -6.15
CA SER A 57 8.03 18.09 -6.07
C SER A 57 7.29 18.31 -7.39
N GLU A 58 7.86 17.88 -8.53
CA GLU A 58 7.27 18.04 -9.87
C GLU A 58 7.30 16.74 -10.66
N LEU A 59 6.12 16.15 -10.88
CA LEU A 59 5.93 14.91 -11.63
C LEU A 59 5.41 15.21 -13.04
N ARG A 60 6.25 15.06 -14.06
CA ARG A 60 5.87 15.32 -15.45
C ARG A 60 4.93 14.23 -15.98
N ARG A 61 3.85 14.62 -16.67
CA ARG A 61 2.93 13.65 -17.31
C ARG A 61 3.57 12.80 -18.40
N SER A 62 4.67 13.26 -18.98
CA SER A 62 5.47 12.48 -19.92
C SER A 62 6.20 11.29 -19.27
N SER A 63 6.17 11.16 -17.94
CA SER A 63 6.77 10.01 -17.26
C SER A 63 5.79 8.85 -17.20
N ALA A 64 6.29 7.63 -17.43
CA ALA A 64 5.47 6.41 -17.38
C ALA A 64 4.75 6.23 -16.02
N ALA A 65 5.38 6.67 -14.93
CA ALA A 65 4.77 6.63 -13.60
C ALA A 65 3.52 7.51 -13.49
N VAL A 66 3.53 8.71 -14.08
CA VAL A 66 2.39 9.62 -14.04
C VAL A 66 1.31 9.18 -15.04
N ASP A 67 1.70 8.73 -16.23
CA ASP A 67 0.79 8.16 -17.22
C ASP A 67 -0.04 7.01 -16.61
N GLN A 68 0.64 6.14 -15.85
CA GLN A 68 -0.01 5.06 -15.14
C GLN A 68 -1.04 5.54 -14.09
N VAL A 69 -0.72 6.60 -13.34
CA VAL A 69 -1.62 7.20 -12.34
C VAL A 69 -2.81 7.88 -13.03
N ASP A 70 -2.60 8.57 -14.15
CA ASP A 70 -3.64 9.24 -14.92
C ASP A 70 -4.61 8.25 -15.57
N ALA A 71 -4.13 7.07 -15.96
CA ALA A 71 -4.96 6.01 -16.49
C ALA A 71 -5.99 5.45 -15.49
N VAL A 72 -5.79 5.70 -14.18
CA VAL A 72 -6.71 5.30 -13.11
C VAL A 72 -7.25 6.55 -12.40
N PRO A 73 -8.46 7.04 -12.73
CA PRO A 73 -8.99 8.31 -12.20
C PRO A 73 -8.97 8.42 -10.68
N ALA A 74 -9.25 7.33 -9.96
CA ALA A 74 -9.18 7.29 -8.51
C ALA A 74 -7.75 7.47 -7.98
N CYS A 75 -6.72 6.97 -8.66
CA CYS A 75 -5.32 7.20 -8.30
C CYS A 75 -4.89 8.65 -8.56
N ALA A 76 -5.33 9.25 -9.67
CA ALA A 76 -5.11 10.68 -9.91
C ALA A 76 -5.77 11.55 -8.82
N MET A 77 -6.97 11.17 -8.35
CA MET A 77 -7.62 11.81 -7.20
C MET A 77 -6.82 11.62 -5.90
N LEU A 78 -6.31 10.42 -5.63
CA LEU A 78 -5.46 10.14 -4.48
C LEU A 78 -4.19 10.99 -4.51
N LEU A 79 -3.51 11.08 -5.66
CA LEU A 79 -2.32 11.94 -5.83
C LEU A 79 -2.62 13.39 -5.45
N ARG A 80 -3.78 13.91 -5.87
CA ARG A 80 -4.21 15.26 -5.50
C ARG A 80 -4.44 15.43 -4.00
N ARG A 81 -5.04 14.43 -3.35
CA ARG A 81 -5.25 14.44 -1.89
C ARG A 81 -3.95 14.41 -1.10
N LEU A 82 -2.95 13.68 -1.59
CA LEU A 82 -1.64 13.61 -0.95
C LEU A 82 -0.89 14.94 -0.95
N GLY A 83 -1.39 15.95 -1.68
CA GLY A 83 -0.87 17.33 -1.67
C GLY A 83 -0.36 17.80 -3.02
N PHE A 84 -0.55 17.04 -4.10
CA PHE A 84 -0.15 17.45 -5.43
C PHE A 84 -1.28 18.22 -6.14
N LYS A 85 -0.92 19.28 -6.86
CA LYS A 85 -1.83 20.04 -7.70
C LYS A 85 -1.60 19.68 -9.16
N ASP A 86 -2.69 19.47 -9.88
CA ASP A 86 -2.67 19.29 -11.33
C ASP A 86 -2.43 20.65 -12.01
N MET A 87 -1.40 20.73 -12.84
CA MET A 87 -1.01 21.93 -13.59
C MET A 87 -1.21 21.75 -15.11
N GLY A 88 -1.86 20.66 -15.55
CA GLY A 88 -2.03 20.32 -16.95
C GLY A 88 -0.88 19.51 -17.51
N ASP A 89 0.35 20.04 -17.55
CA ASP A 89 1.54 19.34 -18.08
C ASP A 89 2.26 18.45 -17.04
N ARG A 90 2.00 18.71 -15.77
CA ARG A 90 2.65 18.04 -14.62
C ARG A 90 1.75 18.08 -13.38
N TYR A 91 2.08 17.25 -12.40
CA TYR A 91 1.63 17.41 -11.03
C TYR A 91 2.71 18.12 -10.22
N ARG A 92 2.35 19.14 -9.44
CA ARG A 92 3.27 19.89 -8.57
C ARG A 92 2.84 19.79 -7.12
N LEU A 93 3.73 19.41 -6.23
CA LEU A 93 3.50 19.42 -4.79
C LEU A 93 3.17 20.85 -4.32
N GLN A 94 2.10 21.00 -3.56
CA GLN A 94 1.68 22.30 -3.02
C GLN A 94 2.71 22.84 -2.03
N THR A 95 2.71 24.16 -1.81
CA THR A 95 3.60 24.81 -0.83
C THR A 95 3.37 24.34 0.60
N SER A 96 2.19 23.82 0.91
CA SER A 96 1.87 23.16 2.18
C SER A 96 2.55 21.80 2.34
N GLY A 97 3.20 21.28 1.29
CA GLY A 97 3.83 19.97 1.27
C GLY A 97 2.83 18.81 1.19
N VAL A 98 3.34 17.62 1.52
CA VAL A 98 2.55 16.39 1.61
C VAL A 98 1.58 16.49 2.78
N ARG A 99 0.31 16.11 2.55
CA ARG A 99 -0.74 16.23 3.57
C ARG A 99 -0.70 15.06 4.54
N ALA A 100 -0.16 15.28 5.75
CA ALA A 100 0.03 14.24 6.77
C ALA A 100 -1.24 13.40 7.05
N ALA A 101 -2.40 14.07 7.19
CA ALA A 101 -3.68 13.40 7.42
C ALA A 101 -4.06 12.45 6.27
N GLU A 102 -3.81 12.85 5.03
CA GLU A 102 -4.13 12.03 3.86
C GLU A 102 -3.15 10.88 3.67
N VAL A 103 -1.87 11.05 4.02
CA VAL A 103 -0.91 9.94 4.05
C VAL A 103 -1.31 8.91 5.10
N ALA A 104 -1.72 9.35 6.29
CA ALA A 104 -2.20 8.45 7.35
C ALA A 104 -3.45 7.69 6.92
N ARG A 105 -4.46 8.38 6.35
CA ARG A 105 -5.67 7.75 5.80
C ARG A 105 -5.36 6.78 4.67
N PHE A 106 -4.41 7.13 3.79
CA PHE A 106 -3.99 6.27 2.70
C PHE A 106 -3.30 5.01 3.21
N GLN A 107 -2.36 5.13 4.17
CA GLN A 107 -1.74 3.98 4.82
C GLN A 107 -2.78 3.09 5.49
N CYS A 108 -3.73 3.68 6.23
CA CYS A 108 -4.81 2.95 6.89
C CYS A 108 -5.72 2.23 5.89
N ALA A 109 -6.08 2.85 4.77
CA ALA A 109 -6.86 2.22 3.72
C ALA A 109 -6.11 1.07 3.01
N LEU A 110 -4.80 1.21 2.78
CA LEU A 110 -3.96 0.11 2.26
C LEU A 110 -3.84 -1.04 3.27
N ASN A 111 -3.89 -0.72 4.56
CA ASN A 111 -3.87 -1.70 5.66
C ASN A 111 -5.06 -2.67 5.58
N ASP A 112 -6.19 -2.24 5.02
CA ASP A 112 -7.38 -3.08 4.84
C ASP A 112 -7.28 -4.06 3.65
N LEU A 113 -6.23 -3.98 2.82
CA LEU A 113 -6.05 -4.81 1.63
C LEU A 113 -4.91 -5.82 1.82
N GLU A 114 -5.21 -7.11 1.70
CA GLU A 114 -4.25 -8.22 1.90
C GLU A 114 -2.94 -8.04 1.12
N HIS A 115 -3.08 -7.78 -0.19
CA HIS A 115 -1.97 -7.69 -1.13
C HIS A 115 -1.19 -6.38 -1.06
N CYS A 116 -1.55 -5.46 -0.15
CA CYS A 116 -0.87 -4.16 0.01
C CYS A 116 0.00 -4.07 1.27
N SER A 117 0.20 -5.17 1.99
CA SER A 117 1.01 -5.21 3.22
C SER A 117 2.42 -4.63 3.03
N ASP A 118 3.08 -4.95 1.92
CA ASP A 118 4.43 -4.41 1.62
C ASP A 118 4.42 -2.89 1.39
N LEU A 119 3.34 -2.37 0.80
CA LEU A 119 3.17 -0.95 0.56
C LEU A 119 2.99 -0.19 1.87
N VAL A 120 2.25 -0.78 2.83
CA VAL A 120 2.06 -0.23 4.18
C VAL A 120 3.39 -0.11 4.91
N VAL A 121 4.23 -1.16 4.86
CA VAL A 121 5.57 -1.17 5.49
C VAL A 121 6.47 -0.12 4.84
N ARG A 122 6.47 -0.03 3.51
CA ARG A 122 7.27 0.95 2.77
C ARG A 122 6.85 2.40 3.01
N LEU A 123 5.61 2.64 3.41
CA LEU A 123 5.10 3.96 3.77
C LEU A 123 5.41 4.34 5.23
N ALA A 124 5.80 3.39 6.08
CA ALA A 124 6.07 3.64 7.49
C ALA A 124 7.18 4.69 7.76
N PRO A 125 8.32 4.73 7.03
CA PRO A 125 9.31 5.79 7.21
C PRO A 125 8.78 7.19 6.87
N ALA A 126 7.87 7.29 5.89
CA ALA A 126 7.23 8.55 5.54
C ALA A 126 6.26 9.03 6.63
N ILE A 127 5.54 8.11 7.28
CA ILE A 127 4.64 8.38 8.41
C ILE A 127 5.45 8.88 9.61
N ASP A 128 6.59 8.26 9.89
CA ASP A 128 7.52 8.68 10.94
C ASP A 128 8.13 10.06 10.64
N ALA A 129 8.54 10.32 9.40
CA ALA A 129 9.04 11.63 8.95
C ALA A 129 8.00 12.76 9.09
N LEU A 130 6.70 12.42 9.04
CA LEU A 130 5.59 13.34 9.28
C LEU A 130 5.30 13.53 10.78
N GLY A 131 6.07 12.90 11.67
CA GLY A 131 5.88 12.93 13.12
C GLY A 131 4.59 12.22 13.56
N LEU A 132 4.13 11.25 12.78
CA LEU A 132 2.91 10.52 13.04
C LEU A 132 3.26 9.18 13.69
N HIS A 133 2.60 8.90 14.80
CA HIS A 133 2.68 7.61 15.47
C HIS A 133 1.27 7.07 15.62
N TRP A 134 1.11 5.79 15.35
CA TRP A 134 -0.15 5.12 15.61
C TRP A 134 -0.17 4.75 17.08
N THR A 135 -1.24 5.10 17.78
CA THR A 135 -1.44 4.69 19.18
C THR A 135 -2.58 3.71 19.23
N LYS A 136 -2.33 2.55 19.82
CA LYS A 136 -3.38 1.60 20.18
C LYS A 136 -4.30 2.19 21.26
N PRO A 137 -5.51 1.64 21.45
CA PRO A 137 -6.41 2.06 22.54
C PRO A 137 -5.81 1.93 23.94
N ASP A 138 -4.83 1.04 24.13
CA ASP A 138 -4.08 0.85 25.38
C ASP A 138 -3.00 1.91 25.62
N GLY A 139 -2.84 2.87 24.69
CA GLY A 139 -1.85 3.93 24.75
C GLY A 139 -0.45 3.53 24.27
N SER A 140 -0.24 2.27 23.85
CA SER A 140 1.04 1.85 23.26
C SER A 140 1.17 2.34 21.82
N SER A 141 2.36 2.81 21.45
CA SER A 141 2.65 3.23 20.08
C SER A 141 3.00 2.04 19.18
N THR A 142 2.47 2.05 17.96
CA THR A 142 2.85 1.16 16.86
C THR A 142 3.30 1.98 15.65
N PHE A 143 4.20 1.43 14.84
CA PHE A 143 4.70 2.07 13.61
C PHE A 143 3.72 2.00 12.43
N VAL A 144 2.67 1.20 12.57
CA VAL A 144 1.62 0.92 11.57
C VAL A 144 0.29 1.03 12.31
N PRO A 145 -0.82 1.49 11.71
CA PRO A 145 -2.11 1.37 12.38
C PRO A 145 -2.26 -0.10 12.78
N GLY A 146 -2.57 -0.33 14.05
CA GLY A 146 -2.78 -1.68 14.57
C GLY A 146 -3.74 -2.50 13.68
N PRO A 147 -3.66 -3.84 13.76
CA PRO A 147 -3.33 -4.62 12.57
C PRO A 147 -4.30 -4.58 11.36
N THR A 148 -3.76 -4.99 10.22
CA THR A 148 -4.36 -4.97 8.88
C THR A 148 -5.51 -5.96 8.71
N TYR A 149 -6.08 -6.08 7.51
CA TYR A 149 -6.93 -7.17 6.97
C TYR A 149 -6.82 -8.54 7.69
N ARG A 150 -5.63 -8.86 8.17
CA ARG A 150 -5.25 -10.11 8.84
C ARG A 150 -5.45 -10.16 10.36
N GLU A 151 -5.72 -9.07 11.08
CA GLU A 151 -6.24 -9.13 12.47
C GLU A 151 -7.43 -10.06 12.58
N ARG A 152 -8.18 -10.11 11.48
CA ARG A 152 -9.49 -10.71 11.32
C ARG A 152 -9.47 -12.18 10.97
N LEU A 153 -8.35 -12.72 10.46
CA LEU A 153 -8.23 -14.17 10.35
C LEU A 153 -8.03 -14.78 11.75
N GLU A 154 -7.27 -14.11 12.62
CA GLU A 154 -6.66 -14.70 13.80
C GLU A 154 -7.46 -14.65 15.12
N ARG A 155 -8.64 -14.02 15.17
CA ARG A 155 -9.66 -14.42 16.17
C ARG A 155 -10.35 -15.76 15.83
N GLY A 156 -9.87 -16.43 14.77
CA GLY A 156 -10.06 -17.84 14.46
C GLY A 156 -9.01 -18.41 13.48
N ALA A 157 -7.73 -18.02 13.57
CA ALA A 157 -6.65 -18.56 12.71
C ALA A 157 -5.22 -18.31 13.22
N TRP A 158 -4.98 -18.39 14.54
CA TRP A 158 -3.65 -18.83 15.03
C TRP A 158 -3.67 -20.36 15.16
N ALA A 159 -3.91 -21.05 14.03
CA ALA A 159 -3.77 -22.50 13.93
C ALA A 159 -3.14 -22.84 12.58
N GLY A 160 -1.81 -22.80 12.54
CA GLY A 160 -1.01 -23.59 11.62
C GLY A 160 -0.75 -23.01 10.24
N SER A 161 0.52 -23.16 9.83
CA SER A 161 1.11 -22.90 8.50
C SER A 161 1.59 -21.45 8.31
N GLY A 162 2.88 -21.13 8.52
CA GLY A 162 4.01 -22.04 8.31
C GLY A 162 3.92 -22.63 6.90
N ARG A 163 3.64 -21.79 5.90
CA ARG A 163 3.85 -22.19 4.51
C ARG A 163 5.30 -21.86 4.21
N GLU A 164 6.18 -22.74 4.66
CA GLU A 164 7.43 -22.95 3.94
C GLU A 164 7.04 -23.16 2.47
N LEU A 165 7.61 -22.32 1.61
CA LEU A 165 7.68 -22.61 0.20
C LEU A 165 8.29 -24.01 0.07
N PRO A 166 7.73 -24.93 -0.73
CA PRO A 166 8.40 -26.20 -0.97
C PRO A 166 9.80 -25.88 -1.50
N SER A 167 10.82 -26.39 -0.80
CA SER A 167 12.18 -26.36 -1.32
C SER A 167 12.18 -27.22 -2.58
N ALA A 168 12.95 -26.85 -3.60
CA ALA A 168 13.10 -27.63 -4.82
C ALA A 168 13.64 -29.07 -4.56
N GLU A 169 14.05 -29.36 -3.33
CA GLU A 169 14.50 -30.67 -2.85
C GLU A 169 13.32 -31.63 -2.53
N ASP A 170 12.10 -31.12 -2.30
CA ASP A 170 10.93 -31.95 -1.97
C ASP A 170 10.24 -32.58 -3.21
N GLU A 171 10.52 -32.07 -4.42
CA GLU A 171 9.95 -32.60 -5.66
C GLU A 171 10.71 -33.84 -6.17
N GLU A 172 12.03 -33.92 -5.96
CA GLU A 172 12.83 -35.07 -6.40
C GLU A 172 12.53 -36.35 -5.59
N ASP A 173 12.25 -36.22 -4.29
CA ASP A 173 11.94 -37.37 -3.42
C ASP A 173 10.55 -37.98 -3.72
N ALA A 174 9.60 -37.16 -4.18
CA ALA A 174 8.27 -37.64 -4.58
C ALA A 174 8.33 -38.46 -5.89
N GLU A 175 9.12 -38.01 -6.87
CA GLU A 175 9.34 -38.78 -8.12
C GLU A 175 10.10 -40.09 -7.87
N LEU A 176 11.10 -40.08 -6.99
CA LEU A 176 11.85 -41.28 -6.60
C LEU A 176 10.96 -42.32 -5.90
N GLN A 177 10.04 -41.89 -5.02
CA GLN A 177 9.11 -42.78 -4.35
C GLN A 177 8.04 -43.36 -5.30
N GLU A 178 7.56 -42.58 -6.26
CA GLU A 178 6.58 -43.06 -7.24
C GLU A 178 7.21 -44.07 -8.22
N ALA A 179 8.47 -43.84 -8.64
CA ALA A 179 9.23 -44.80 -9.44
C ALA A 179 9.50 -46.13 -8.70
N LEU A 180 9.81 -46.06 -7.39
CA LEU A 180 10.00 -47.26 -6.56
C LEU A 180 8.69 -48.04 -6.35
N ARG A 181 7.56 -47.33 -6.29
CA ARG A 181 6.25 -47.94 -6.14
C ARG A 181 5.81 -48.66 -7.42
N LEU A 182 6.09 -48.09 -8.59
CA LEU A 182 5.77 -48.70 -9.88
C LEU A 182 6.63 -49.94 -10.18
N SER A 183 7.88 -49.99 -9.70
CA SER A 183 8.76 -51.15 -9.90
C SER A 183 8.37 -52.37 -9.04
N MET A 184 7.74 -52.16 -7.88
CA MET A 184 7.24 -53.25 -7.02
C MET A 184 5.92 -53.87 -7.48
N ILE A 185 5.21 -53.25 -8.42
CA ILE A 185 3.94 -53.76 -8.97
C ILE A 185 4.17 -54.66 -10.20
N GLN A 186 5.39 -54.69 -10.75
CA GLN A 186 5.75 -55.49 -11.94
C GLN A 186 6.63 -56.72 -11.65
N SER A 187 6.70 -57.21 -10.41
CA SER A 187 7.34 -58.50 -10.06
C SER A 187 6.33 -59.54 -9.59
#